data_AF-A0A243WFA4-F1
#
_entry.id   AF-A0A243WFA4-F1
#
_cell.length_a   1.000
_cell.length_b   1.000
_cell.length_c   1.000
_cell.angle_alpha   90.00
_cell.angle_beta   90.00
_cell.angle_gamma   90.00
#
_symmetry.space_group_name_H-M   'P 1'
#
loop_
_entity.id
_entity.type
_entity.pdbx_description
1 polymer ?
#
loop_
_entity_poly.entity_id
_entity_poly.type
_entity_poly.pdbx_seq_one_letter_code
_entity_poly.pdbx_strand_id
1 'polypeptide(L)'
;MDATARPIIENAKLPTMTDAVAPMQQAPARDANSRLMDDAQPPLIDASKPTMGAFTVDQPGPIRVIPRVLPDQEPRLTRAAPDTSYVVLRMRVQDGKLAVIGSKRVDGPLLAEEEIVQDGLTYEALLDDKRLSLGSVPDFGEQRSYPRPGTTEHYVTVLPSFDFNLRVPSDRISLQDLPKLKISLYRFKVPVPDLKLGSQPLRAQLAQEVRVVAELNGIQLAKLPSNVQEVVQRAFTR
;
A
#
# COMPACT_ATOMS: atom_id res chain seq x y z
N MET A 1 -54.88 -18.70 10.54
CA MET A 1 -54.52 -18.60 11.97
C MET A 1 -53.32 -19.49 12.20
N ASP A 2 -52.43 -19.02 13.07
CA ASP A 2 -51.14 -19.56 13.53
C ASP A 2 -49.91 -19.50 12.61
N ALA A 3 -48.70 -19.22 13.09
CA ALA A 3 -48.15 -18.41 14.20
C ALA A 3 -46.69 -18.86 14.37
N THR A 4 -45.75 -18.34 13.58
CA THR A 4 -44.31 -18.57 13.83
C THR A 4 -43.46 -17.39 13.37
N ALA A 5 -43.82 -16.17 13.78
CA ALA A 5 -42.86 -15.07 13.84
C ALA A 5 -42.40 -14.93 15.30
N ARG A 6 -41.10 -15.10 15.54
CA ARG A 6 -40.50 -14.92 16.87
C ARG A 6 -40.64 -13.45 17.29
N PRO A 7 -40.87 -13.13 18.58
CA PRO A 7 -41.02 -11.76 19.03
C PRO A 7 -39.70 -11.00 18.85
N ILE A 8 -39.77 -9.82 18.24
CA ILE A 8 -38.67 -8.86 18.17
C ILE A 8 -38.50 -8.29 19.58
N ILE A 9 -37.36 -8.54 20.20
CA ILE A 9 -36.99 -7.92 21.48
C ILE A 9 -36.45 -6.53 21.15
N GLU A 10 -37.29 -5.50 21.35
CA GLU A 10 -36.84 -4.11 21.27
C GLU A 10 -35.90 -3.84 22.44
N ASN A 11 -34.64 -3.56 22.11
CA ASN A 11 -33.62 -3.27 23.09
C ASN A 11 -33.81 -1.82 23.57
N ALA A 12 -34.41 -1.63 24.75
CA ALA A 12 -34.76 -0.32 25.33
C ALA A 12 -33.54 0.60 25.69
N LYS A 13 -32.34 0.28 25.19
CA LYS A 13 -31.11 1.07 25.37
C LYS A 13 -30.54 1.61 24.05
N LEU A 14 -31.24 1.43 22.94
CA LEU A 14 -30.87 2.07 21.67
C LEU A 14 -31.68 3.36 21.51
N PRO A 15 -31.04 4.52 21.27
CA PRO A 15 -31.77 5.75 20.97
C PRO A 15 -32.52 5.60 19.64
N THR A 16 -33.82 5.88 19.65
CA THR A 16 -34.65 5.98 18.46
C THR A 16 -34.28 7.24 17.67
N MET A 17 -33.95 7.08 16.38
CA MET A 17 -33.86 8.21 15.45
C MET A 17 -35.26 8.69 15.09
N THR A 18 -35.86 9.47 15.99
CA THR A 18 -37.01 10.32 15.67
C THR A 18 -36.57 11.77 15.57
N ASP A 19 -37.07 12.43 14.54
CA ASP A 19 -36.82 13.81 14.11
C ASP A 19 -36.56 14.79 15.26
N ALA A 20 -35.32 15.24 15.34
CA ALA A 20 -34.97 16.47 16.04
C ALA A 20 -34.17 17.34 15.07
N VAL A 21 -34.90 18.18 14.33
CA VAL A 21 -34.37 19.35 13.63
C VAL A 21 -33.72 20.25 14.68
N ALA A 22 -32.39 20.16 14.82
CA ALA A 22 -31.62 21.14 15.56
C ALA A 22 -31.39 22.39 14.68
N PRO A 23 -31.62 23.61 15.19
CA PRO A 23 -31.51 24.81 14.38
C PRO A 23 -30.05 25.07 13.97
N MET A 24 -29.86 25.33 12.67
CA MET A 24 -28.64 25.86 12.09
C MET A 24 -28.15 27.08 12.89
N GLN A 25 -26.99 26.96 13.53
CA GLN A 25 -26.23 28.14 13.94
C GLN A 25 -25.78 28.88 12.67
N GLN A 26 -26.41 30.03 12.43
CA GLN A 26 -26.04 30.96 11.37
C GLN A 26 -24.58 31.40 11.57
N ALA A 27 -23.77 31.22 10.55
CA ALA A 27 -22.46 31.85 10.46
C ALA A 27 -22.64 33.38 10.45
N PRO A 28 -21.88 34.15 11.25
CA PRO A 28 -21.94 35.60 11.16
C PRO A 28 -21.42 36.08 9.80
N ALA A 29 -22.11 37.10 9.30
CA ALA A 29 -21.91 37.71 8.00
C ALA A 29 -20.46 38.17 7.77
N ARG A 30 -20.02 38.03 6.52
CA ARG A 30 -18.79 38.64 5.98
C ARG A 30 -18.87 40.15 6.14
N ASP A 31 -18.08 40.68 7.08
CA ASP A 31 -17.77 42.10 7.10
C ASP A 31 -16.75 42.41 6.00
N ALA A 32 -17.16 43.28 5.09
CA ALA A 32 -16.35 43.81 4.01
C ALA A 32 -15.42 44.90 4.58
N ASN A 33 -14.31 44.50 5.20
CA ASN A 33 -13.15 45.36 5.48
C ASN A 33 -11.96 44.52 5.99
N SER A 34 -11.50 43.54 5.21
CA SER A 34 -10.18 42.93 5.44
C SER A 34 -9.10 43.83 4.83
N ARG A 35 -8.72 44.89 5.58
CA ARG A 35 -7.46 45.60 5.37
C ARG A 35 -6.30 44.66 5.74
N LEU A 36 -5.25 44.73 4.93
CA LEU A 36 -3.93 44.16 5.13
C LEU A 36 -3.47 44.30 6.60
N MET A 37 -3.05 43.20 7.22
CA MET A 37 -2.12 43.23 8.35
C MET A 37 -0.81 42.64 7.80
N ASP A 38 0.18 43.47 7.45
CA ASP A 38 1.14 44.15 8.34
C ASP A 38 1.78 43.22 9.36
N ASP A 39 3.11 43.17 9.28
CA ASP A 39 4.04 42.36 10.04
C ASP A 39 3.73 42.37 11.54
N ALA A 40 3.12 41.30 12.04
CA ALA A 40 3.03 41.05 13.46
C ALA A 40 4.41 40.64 13.98
N GLN A 41 5.15 41.63 14.51
CA GLN A 41 6.31 41.39 15.36
C GLN A 41 5.93 40.40 16.48
N PRO A 42 6.76 39.38 16.76
CA PRO A 42 6.51 38.48 17.88
C PRO A 42 6.53 39.26 19.20
N PRO A 43 5.66 38.94 20.17
CA PRO A 43 5.55 39.69 21.42
C PRO A 43 6.85 39.58 22.22
N LEU A 44 7.34 40.74 22.68
CA LEU A 44 8.46 40.86 23.60
C LEU A 44 8.16 40.07 24.90
N ILE A 45 9.07 39.18 25.25
CA ILE A 45 8.96 38.32 26.43
C ILE A 45 9.16 39.18 27.68
N ASP A 46 8.10 39.28 28.48
CA ASP A 46 8.10 39.93 29.79
C ASP A 46 9.15 39.28 30.71
N ALA A 47 10.13 40.07 31.16
CA ALA A 47 11.28 39.65 31.96
C ALA A 47 10.93 39.30 33.43
N SER A 48 9.65 39.24 33.78
CA SER A 48 9.17 38.93 35.13
C SER A 48 8.68 37.49 35.33
N LYS A 49 8.82 36.61 34.32
CA LYS A 49 8.50 35.18 34.46
C LYS A 49 9.68 34.38 34.99
N PRO A 50 9.47 33.43 35.93
CA PRO A 50 10.55 32.64 36.50
C PRO A 50 11.21 31.79 35.41
N THR A 51 12.52 31.97 35.24
CA THR A 51 13.40 31.13 34.44
C THR A 51 13.27 29.69 34.91
N MET A 52 13.07 28.74 33.99
CA MET A 52 13.08 27.32 34.32
C MET A 52 14.40 26.98 35.05
N GLY A 53 14.29 26.45 36.27
CA GLY A 53 15.45 25.95 37.01
C GLY A 53 16.15 24.84 36.24
N ALA A 54 17.45 24.65 36.51
CA ALA A 54 18.22 23.56 35.94
C ALA A 54 17.54 22.21 36.23
N PHE A 55 17.47 21.35 35.22
CA PHE A 55 16.91 20.01 35.34
C PHE A 55 17.79 19.18 36.28
N THR A 56 17.36 19.02 37.53
CA THR A 56 17.91 18.03 38.45
C THR A 56 17.28 16.68 38.17
N VAL A 57 18.11 15.70 37.83
CA VAL A 57 17.71 14.30 37.71
C VAL A 57 17.43 13.80 39.13
N ASP A 58 16.16 13.61 39.47
CA ASP A 58 15.80 12.86 40.67
C ASP A 58 16.43 11.46 40.58
N GLN A 59 17.10 11.03 41.66
CA GLN A 59 17.67 9.69 41.72
C GLN A 59 16.59 8.66 41.36
N PRO A 60 16.86 7.73 40.44
CA PRO A 60 15.86 6.76 40.02
C PRO A 60 15.45 5.93 41.23
N GLY A 61 14.19 6.08 41.64
CA GLY A 61 13.57 5.18 42.61
C GLY A 61 13.65 3.73 42.12
N PRO A 62 13.63 2.75 43.03
CA PRO A 62 13.75 1.34 42.65
C PRO A 62 12.66 0.99 41.63
N ILE A 63 13.10 0.66 40.41
CA ILE A 63 12.22 0.20 39.33
C ILE A 63 11.56 -1.09 39.82
N ARG A 64 10.26 -1.02 40.12
CA ARG A 64 9.45 -2.23 40.33
C ARG A 64 9.26 -2.89 38.96
N VAL A 65 10.19 -3.78 38.63
CA VAL A 65 10.04 -4.70 37.50
C VAL A 65 8.93 -5.67 37.88
N ILE A 66 7.71 -5.42 37.39
CA ILE A 66 6.66 -6.43 37.40
C ILE A 66 7.01 -7.37 36.24
N PRO A 67 7.42 -8.63 36.49
CA PRO A 67 7.68 -9.56 35.40
C PRO A 67 6.35 -9.88 34.73
N ARG A 68 6.00 -9.15 33.67
CA ARG A 68 5.00 -9.60 32.71
C ARG A 68 5.65 -10.73 31.94
N VAL A 69 5.38 -11.96 32.37
CA VAL A 69 5.55 -13.14 31.53
C VAL A 69 4.54 -12.99 30.41
N LEU A 70 4.98 -12.48 29.27
CA LEU A 70 4.19 -12.52 28.04
C LEU A 70 4.12 -14.00 27.66
N PRO A 71 2.92 -14.54 27.33
CA PRO A 71 2.84 -15.88 26.80
C PRO A 71 3.66 -15.95 25.51
N ASP A 72 4.31 -17.10 25.29
CA ASP A 72 4.98 -17.38 24.04
C ASP A 72 3.99 -17.16 22.88
N GLN A 73 4.46 -16.52 21.81
CA GLN A 73 3.65 -16.36 20.61
C GLN A 73 3.32 -17.76 20.07
N GLU A 74 2.06 -18.17 20.23
CA GLU A 74 1.59 -19.39 19.61
C GLU A 74 1.61 -19.21 18.09
N PRO A 75 2.18 -20.16 17.33
CA PRO A 75 2.08 -20.14 15.88
C PRO A 75 0.60 -20.13 15.52
N ARG A 76 0.17 -19.06 14.85
CA ARG A 76 -1.19 -18.97 14.31
C ARG A 76 -1.36 -20.16 13.39
N LEU A 77 -2.20 -21.12 13.78
CA LEU A 77 -2.67 -22.20 12.92
C LEU A 77 -3.49 -21.57 11.80
N THR A 78 -2.81 -21.06 10.77
CA THR A 78 -3.44 -20.85 9.47
C THR A 78 -3.84 -22.23 9.01
N ARG A 79 -5.13 -22.56 9.19
CA ARG A 79 -5.77 -23.70 8.53
C ARG A 79 -5.26 -23.68 7.10
N ALA A 80 -4.49 -24.69 6.71
CA ALA A 80 -3.97 -24.81 5.36
C ALA A 80 -5.17 -24.61 4.42
N ALA A 81 -5.19 -23.48 3.73
CA ALA A 81 -6.10 -23.32 2.62
C ALA A 81 -5.78 -24.47 1.64
N PRO A 82 -6.78 -25.06 0.98
CA PRO A 82 -6.58 -26.18 0.06
C PRO A 82 -5.42 -25.87 -0.89
N ASP A 83 -4.62 -26.88 -1.31
CA ASP A 83 -3.47 -26.88 -2.25
C ASP A 83 -3.33 -25.67 -3.19
N THR A 84 -3.18 -24.49 -2.60
CA THR A 84 -3.16 -23.20 -3.27
C THR A 84 -1.75 -22.73 -3.21
N SER A 85 -1.28 -22.21 -4.32
CA SER A 85 0.04 -21.65 -4.44
C SER A 85 -0.01 -20.45 -5.36
N TYR A 86 1.03 -19.64 -5.33
CA TYR A 86 1.25 -18.59 -6.29
C TYR A 86 2.69 -18.62 -6.78
N VAL A 87 2.90 -18.05 -7.95
CA VAL A 87 4.24 -17.87 -8.52
C VAL A 87 4.67 -16.43 -8.30
N VAL A 88 5.84 -16.27 -7.69
CA VAL A 88 6.56 -15.00 -7.63
C VAL A 88 7.50 -14.94 -8.82
N LEU A 89 7.29 -13.98 -9.72
CA LEU A 89 8.23 -13.63 -10.78
C LEU A 89 9.11 -12.48 -10.29
N ARG A 90 10.43 -12.67 -10.35
CA ARG A 90 11.39 -11.61 -10.07
C ARG A 90 11.64 -10.84 -11.37
N MET A 91 11.25 -9.58 -11.37
CA MET A 91 11.30 -8.68 -12.51
C MET A 91 12.47 -7.72 -12.35
N ARG A 92 13.16 -7.42 -13.45
CA ARG A 92 14.14 -6.33 -13.55
C ARG A 92 13.59 -5.25 -14.44
N VAL A 93 13.62 -4.02 -13.96
CA VAL A 93 13.44 -2.81 -14.76
C VAL A 93 14.82 -2.30 -15.12
N GLN A 94 15.05 -2.04 -16.40
CA GLN A 94 16.26 -1.39 -16.89
C GLN A 94 15.92 -0.54 -18.11
N ASP A 95 16.21 0.77 -18.05
CA ASP A 95 16.01 1.71 -19.17
C ASP A 95 14.57 1.66 -19.73
N GLY A 96 13.57 1.55 -18.86
CA GLY A 96 12.16 1.46 -19.23
C GLY A 96 11.73 0.09 -19.80
N LYS A 97 12.59 -0.93 -19.75
CA LYS A 97 12.28 -2.29 -20.18
C LYS A 97 12.13 -3.23 -18.99
N LEU A 98 11.20 -4.17 -19.10
CA LEU A 98 11.01 -5.25 -18.13
C LEU A 98 11.64 -6.55 -18.63
N ALA A 99 12.29 -7.27 -17.73
CA ALA A 99 12.78 -8.62 -17.97
C ALA A 99 12.52 -9.52 -16.77
N VAL A 100 12.24 -10.81 -17.02
CA VAL A 100 12.17 -11.82 -15.97
C VAL A 100 13.58 -12.29 -15.65
N ILE A 101 13.99 -12.21 -14.40
CA ILE A 101 15.32 -12.63 -13.93
C ILE A 101 15.27 -13.81 -12.96
N GLY A 102 14.06 -14.27 -12.59
CA GLY A 102 13.88 -15.46 -11.77
C GLY A 102 12.42 -15.70 -11.41
N SER A 103 12.17 -16.81 -10.73
CA SER A 103 10.83 -17.14 -10.24
C SER A 103 10.89 -18.09 -9.04
N LYS A 104 9.81 -18.14 -8.27
CA LYS A 104 9.64 -19.07 -7.17
C LYS A 104 8.17 -19.42 -7.00
N ARG A 105 7.85 -20.70 -6.83
CA ARG A 105 6.53 -21.13 -6.35
C ARG A 105 6.47 -20.98 -4.83
N VAL A 106 5.38 -20.43 -4.33
CA VAL A 106 5.14 -20.26 -2.90
C VAL A 106 3.81 -20.92 -2.55
N ASP A 107 3.85 -21.76 -1.53
CA ASP A 107 2.68 -22.45 -1.00
C ASP A 107 1.84 -21.48 -0.17
N GLY A 108 0.52 -21.60 -0.30
CA GLY A 108 -0.47 -20.74 0.34
C GLY A 108 -1.27 -19.89 -0.67
N PRO A 109 -2.41 -19.36 -0.21
CA PRO A 109 -3.27 -18.53 -1.05
C PRO A 109 -2.63 -17.16 -1.27
N LEU A 110 -2.83 -16.59 -2.46
CA LEU A 110 -2.61 -15.16 -2.68
C LEU A 110 -3.82 -14.41 -2.11
N LEU A 111 -3.62 -13.57 -1.10
CA LEU A 111 -4.71 -12.84 -0.44
C LEU A 111 -5.20 -11.70 -1.35
N ALA A 112 -6.52 -11.54 -1.46
CA ALA A 112 -7.14 -10.50 -2.29
C ALA A 112 -6.78 -9.06 -1.82
N GLU A 113 -6.42 -8.89 -0.55
CA GLU A 113 -5.93 -7.62 0.01
C GLU A 113 -4.57 -7.18 -0.56
N GLU A 114 -3.86 -8.07 -1.29
CA GLU A 114 -2.63 -7.69 -2.00
C GLU A 114 -2.89 -6.93 -3.32
N GLU A 115 -4.14 -6.87 -3.78
CA GLU A 115 -4.55 -6.06 -4.95
C GLU A 115 -4.80 -4.58 -4.60
N ILE A 116 -4.34 -4.12 -3.44
CA ILE A 116 -4.41 -2.70 -3.04
C ILE A 116 -3.31 -1.92 -3.74
N VAL A 117 -3.72 -0.83 -4.39
CA VAL A 117 -2.83 0.16 -4.99
C VAL A 117 -2.50 1.23 -3.96
N GLN A 118 -1.21 1.38 -3.69
CA GLN A 118 -0.60 2.37 -2.82
C GLN A 118 0.21 3.36 -3.65
N ASP A 119 0.66 4.44 -3.03
CA ASP A 119 1.46 5.47 -3.69
C ASP A 119 2.78 4.91 -4.25
N GLY A 120 3.27 5.51 -5.35
CA GLY A 120 4.49 5.11 -6.03
C GLY A 120 4.29 4.25 -7.29
N LEU A 121 4.92 3.08 -7.33
CA LEU A 121 4.90 2.17 -8.48
C LEU A 121 3.86 1.05 -8.29
N THR A 122 3.19 0.67 -9.36
CA THR A 122 2.20 -0.42 -9.37
C THR A 122 2.40 -1.30 -10.59
N TYR A 123 2.46 -2.61 -10.40
CA TYR A 123 2.47 -3.55 -11.51
C TYR A 123 1.06 -4.08 -11.78
N GLU A 124 0.79 -4.40 -13.03
CA GLU A 124 -0.39 -5.12 -13.48
C GLU A 124 0.03 -6.26 -14.41
N ALA A 125 -0.52 -7.44 -14.19
CA ALA A 125 -0.36 -8.60 -15.06
C ALA A 125 -1.71 -8.94 -15.70
N LEU A 126 -1.73 -9.05 -17.03
CA LEU A 126 -2.89 -9.40 -17.83
C LEU A 126 -2.62 -10.68 -18.62
N LEU A 127 -3.62 -11.55 -18.72
CA LEU A 127 -3.65 -12.68 -19.64
C LEU A 127 -4.90 -12.57 -20.50
N ASP A 128 -4.74 -12.52 -21.82
CA ASP A 128 -5.84 -12.32 -22.77
C ASP A 128 -6.75 -11.13 -22.35
N ASP A 129 -6.11 -10.01 -21.97
CA ASP A 129 -6.70 -8.75 -21.49
C ASP A 129 -7.53 -8.86 -20.18
N LYS A 130 -7.52 -10.02 -19.52
CA LYS A 130 -8.06 -10.19 -18.16
C LYS A 130 -6.97 -9.97 -17.13
N ARG A 131 -7.26 -9.17 -16.11
CA ARG A 131 -6.35 -8.97 -15.00
C ARG A 131 -6.15 -10.26 -14.22
N LEU A 132 -4.90 -10.71 -14.16
CA LEU A 132 -4.46 -11.84 -13.34
C LEU A 132 -3.98 -11.40 -11.96
N SER A 133 -3.29 -10.26 -11.92
CA SER A 133 -2.68 -9.74 -10.70
C SER A 133 -2.46 -8.25 -10.81
N LEU A 134 -2.50 -7.59 -9.65
CA LEU A 134 -2.22 -6.18 -9.47
C LEU A 134 -1.54 -6.03 -8.11
N GLY A 135 -0.54 -5.17 -8.01
CA GLY A 135 0.08 -4.91 -6.72
C GLY A 135 1.00 -3.71 -6.72
N SER A 136 1.20 -3.18 -5.52
CA SER A 136 2.08 -2.04 -5.28
C SER A 136 3.53 -2.50 -5.12
N VAL A 137 4.45 -1.66 -5.57
CA VAL A 137 5.89 -1.84 -5.45
C VAL A 137 6.41 -0.68 -4.58
N PRO A 138 6.28 -0.78 -3.24
CA PRO A 138 6.63 0.31 -2.33
C PRO A 138 8.15 0.55 -2.33
N ASP A 139 8.56 1.81 -2.33
CA ASP A 139 9.95 2.25 -2.14
C ASP A 139 10.99 1.77 -3.16
N PHE A 140 10.59 1.26 -4.34
CA PHE A 140 11.53 0.93 -5.41
C PHE A 140 11.66 2.03 -6.46
N GLY A 141 12.86 2.14 -7.03
CA GLY A 141 13.14 3.05 -8.14
C GLY A 141 13.49 4.48 -7.71
N GLU A 142 13.59 4.76 -6.42
CA GLU A 142 14.04 6.06 -5.89
C GLU A 142 15.05 5.90 -4.77
N GLN A 143 16.09 6.74 -4.75
CA GLN A 143 17.06 6.83 -3.68
C GLN A 143 16.93 8.20 -3.02
N ARG A 144 16.74 8.22 -1.69
CA ARG A 144 16.65 9.45 -0.90
C ARG A 144 17.97 9.69 -0.17
N SER A 145 18.54 10.88 -0.33
CA SER A 145 19.71 11.29 0.46
C SER A 145 19.32 11.63 1.90
N TYR A 146 20.28 11.58 2.81
CA TYR A 146 20.11 12.24 4.11
C TYR A 146 20.00 13.77 3.92
N PRO A 147 19.24 14.48 4.76
CA PRO A 147 19.22 15.93 4.77
C PRO A 147 20.62 16.47 5.08
N ARG A 148 21.01 17.58 4.45
CA ARG A 148 22.26 18.26 4.83
C ARG A 148 22.05 18.98 6.17
N PRO A 149 23.08 19.09 7.02
CA PRO A 149 22.98 19.86 8.26
C PRO A 149 22.39 21.25 8.00
N GLY A 150 21.33 21.62 8.74
CA GLY A 150 20.63 22.90 8.58
C GLY A 150 19.51 22.92 7.53
N THR A 151 19.21 21.78 6.88
CA THR A 151 18.08 21.64 5.93
C THR A 151 17.21 20.44 6.30
N THR A 152 15.91 20.51 5.99
CA THR A 152 14.97 19.37 6.09
C THR A 152 14.73 18.70 4.73
N GLU A 153 15.37 19.18 3.68
CA GLU A 153 15.16 18.71 2.31
C GLU A 153 15.97 17.43 2.03
N HIS A 154 15.29 16.44 1.47
CA HIS A 154 15.90 15.22 0.95
C HIS A 154 16.06 15.34 -0.57
N TYR A 155 17.23 14.97 -1.09
CA TYR A 155 17.39 14.80 -2.53
C TYR A 155 16.89 13.43 -2.94
N VAL A 156 15.96 13.38 -3.90
CA VAL A 156 15.38 12.13 -4.41
C VAL A 156 15.87 11.91 -5.84
N THR A 157 16.56 10.79 -6.07
CA THR A 157 17.03 10.39 -7.41
C THR A 157 16.24 9.18 -7.89
N VAL A 158 15.72 9.23 -9.13
CA VAL A 158 15.12 8.04 -9.76
C VAL A 158 16.22 7.09 -10.22
N LEU A 159 16.14 5.82 -9.83
CA LEU A 159 17.09 4.78 -10.21
C LEU A 159 16.79 4.27 -11.62
N PRO A 160 17.78 4.17 -12.52
CA PRO A 160 17.58 3.68 -13.89
C PRO A 160 17.35 2.16 -13.96
N SER A 161 17.72 1.43 -12.90
CA SER A 161 17.56 -0.01 -12.80
C SER A 161 17.18 -0.41 -11.39
N PHE A 162 16.20 -1.31 -11.26
CA PHE A 162 15.80 -1.91 -10.00
C PHE A 162 15.08 -3.24 -10.24
N ASP A 163 15.00 -4.06 -9.20
CA ASP A 163 14.30 -5.33 -9.23
C ASP A 163 13.03 -5.24 -8.37
N PHE A 164 11.97 -5.94 -8.75
CA PHE A 164 10.77 -6.10 -7.93
C PHE A 164 10.16 -7.49 -8.10
N ASN A 165 9.22 -7.84 -7.23
CA ASN A 165 8.52 -9.12 -7.27
C ASN A 165 7.08 -8.92 -7.72
N LEU A 166 6.68 -9.71 -8.72
CA LEU A 166 5.31 -9.79 -9.22
C LEU A 166 4.72 -11.13 -8.80
N ARG A 167 3.54 -11.14 -8.19
CA ARG A 167 2.89 -12.36 -7.72
C ARG A 167 1.73 -12.73 -8.64
N VAL A 168 1.60 -13.99 -9.03
CA VAL A 168 0.49 -14.48 -9.87
C VAL A 168 -0.11 -15.75 -9.26
N PRO A 169 -1.44 -15.85 -9.13
CA PRO A 169 -2.10 -17.08 -8.69
C PRO A 169 -1.76 -18.25 -9.62
N SER A 170 -1.23 -19.35 -9.08
CA SER A 170 -0.75 -20.48 -9.89
C SER A 170 -1.88 -21.30 -10.54
N ASP A 171 -3.11 -21.14 -10.06
CA ASP A 171 -4.33 -21.73 -10.61
C ASP A 171 -4.84 -21.00 -11.86
N ARG A 172 -4.35 -19.77 -12.13
CA ARG A 172 -4.80 -18.92 -13.24
C ARG A 172 -3.77 -18.76 -14.36
N ILE A 173 -2.59 -19.35 -14.22
CA ILE A 173 -1.52 -19.24 -15.22
C ILE A 173 -0.75 -20.56 -15.34
N SER A 174 -0.49 -20.99 -16.57
CA SER A 174 0.37 -22.12 -16.88
C SER A 174 1.64 -21.68 -17.63
N LEU A 175 2.59 -22.60 -17.78
CA LEU A 175 3.80 -22.35 -18.57
C LEU A 175 3.47 -21.97 -20.03
N GLN A 176 2.36 -22.49 -20.57
CA GLN A 176 1.93 -22.24 -21.96
C GLN A 176 1.32 -20.84 -22.14
N ASP A 177 0.89 -20.21 -21.05
CA ASP A 177 0.28 -18.88 -21.05
C ASP A 177 1.34 -17.76 -20.99
N LEU A 178 2.57 -18.10 -20.60
CA LEU A 178 3.68 -17.15 -20.49
C LEU A 178 3.89 -16.27 -21.73
N PRO A 179 3.83 -16.78 -22.98
CA PRO A 179 3.98 -15.95 -24.17
C PRO A 179 2.84 -14.95 -24.38
N LYS A 180 1.68 -15.14 -23.74
CA LYS A 180 0.50 -14.25 -23.83
C LYS A 180 0.43 -13.24 -22.67
N LEU A 181 1.22 -13.44 -21.63
CA LEU A 181 1.23 -12.59 -20.44
C LEU A 181 1.72 -11.18 -20.79
N LYS A 182 0.90 -10.17 -20.48
CA LYS A 182 1.30 -8.75 -20.56
C LYS A 182 1.54 -8.24 -19.16
N ILE A 183 2.71 -7.66 -18.91
CA ILE A 183 3.05 -7.05 -17.63
C ILE A 183 3.33 -5.58 -17.88
N SER A 184 2.66 -4.71 -17.12
CA SER A 184 2.87 -3.26 -17.17
C SER A 184 3.26 -2.76 -15.79
N LEU A 185 4.24 -1.89 -15.73
CA LEU A 185 4.61 -1.14 -14.54
C LEU A 185 4.17 0.31 -14.72
N TYR A 186 3.38 0.80 -13.79
CA TYR A 186 2.82 2.14 -13.78
C TYR A 186 3.39 2.98 -12.64
N ARG A 187 3.41 4.29 -12.85
CA ARG A 187 3.61 5.30 -11.82
C ARG A 187 2.40 6.21 -11.81
N PHE A 188 1.87 6.48 -10.62
CA PHE A 188 0.80 7.46 -10.46
C PHE A 188 1.35 8.89 -10.53
N LYS A 189 0.60 9.78 -11.19
CA LYS A 189 0.96 11.20 -11.32
C LYS A 189 0.57 12.02 -10.10
N VAL A 190 -0.38 11.51 -9.32
CA VAL A 190 -0.90 12.12 -8.09
C VAL A 190 -1.04 11.04 -7.02
N PRO A 191 -0.90 11.36 -5.73
CA PRO A 191 -1.17 10.41 -4.66
C PRO A 191 -2.59 9.87 -4.78
N VAL A 192 -2.73 8.55 -4.71
CA VAL A 192 -4.00 7.88 -4.91
C VAL A 192 -4.48 7.32 -3.57
N PRO A 193 -5.63 7.79 -3.03
CA PRO A 193 -6.24 7.15 -1.88
C PRO A 193 -6.78 5.78 -2.30
N ASP A 194 -6.82 4.80 -1.39
CA ASP A 194 -7.28 3.41 -1.59
C ASP A 194 -8.42 3.28 -2.63
N LEU A 195 -8.04 3.09 -3.90
CA LEU A 195 -8.97 3.05 -5.01
C LEU A 195 -9.57 1.65 -5.11
N LYS A 196 -10.90 1.56 -5.12
CA LYS A 196 -11.59 0.34 -5.52
C LYS A 196 -11.51 0.21 -7.03
N LEU A 197 -10.61 -0.65 -7.50
CA LEU A 197 -10.44 -0.90 -8.92
C LEU A 197 -11.40 -1.99 -9.40
N GLY A 198 -12.00 -1.78 -10.57
CA GLY A 198 -12.74 -2.82 -11.27
C GLY A 198 -11.80 -3.84 -11.93
N SER A 199 -12.38 -4.83 -12.61
CA SER A 199 -11.64 -5.90 -13.30
C SER A 199 -10.99 -5.49 -14.62
N GLN A 200 -11.29 -4.29 -15.14
CA GLN A 200 -10.73 -3.75 -16.38
C GLN A 200 -9.24 -3.42 -16.22
N PRO A 201 -8.43 -3.38 -17.29
CA PRO A 201 -7.04 -2.94 -17.21
C PRO A 201 -6.87 -1.55 -16.56
N LEU A 202 -5.78 -1.33 -15.83
CA LEU A 202 -5.56 -0.11 -15.04
C LEU A 202 -5.51 1.13 -15.95
N ARG A 203 -4.83 1.01 -17.09
CA ARG A 203 -4.75 2.07 -18.09
C ARG A 203 -6.11 2.46 -18.67
N ALA A 204 -7.07 1.54 -18.72
CA ALA A 204 -8.42 1.82 -19.19
C ALA A 204 -9.25 2.58 -18.14
N GLN A 205 -9.00 2.33 -16.85
CA GLN A 205 -9.71 2.97 -15.75
C GLN A 205 -9.11 4.33 -15.36
N LEU A 206 -7.77 4.46 -15.44
CA LEU A 206 -7.00 5.57 -14.86
C LEU A 206 -6.02 6.18 -15.87
N ALA A 207 -6.42 6.30 -17.14
CA ALA A 207 -5.55 6.74 -18.23
C ALA A 207 -4.88 8.10 -17.98
N GLN A 208 -5.54 9.00 -17.25
CA GLN A 208 -5.05 10.34 -16.99
C GLN A 208 -4.13 10.40 -15.76
N GLU A 209 -4.29 9.46 -14.84
CA GLU A 209 -3.68 9.40 -13.53
C GLU A 209 -2.43 8.52 -13.52
N VAL A 210 -2.33 7.52 -14.41
CA VAL A 210 -1.15 6.66 -14.53
C VAL A 210 -0.24 7.05 -15.70
N ARG A 211 1.05 6.77 -15.53
CA ARG A 211 2.05 6.76 -16.59
C ARG A 211 2.70 5.38 -16.64
N VAL A 212 2.84 4.84 -17.85
CA VAL A 212 3.61 3.61 -18.07
C VAL A 212 5.10 3.92 -17.87
N VAL A 213 5.74 3.14 -17.01
CA VAL A 213 7.18 3.18 -16.72
C VAL A 213 7.91 2.14 -17.57
N ALA A 214 7.36 0.92 -17.63
CA ALA A 214 7.94 -0.18 -18.38
C ALA A 214 6.88 -1.24 -18.72
N GLU A 215 7.07 -1.96 -19.82
CA GLU A 215 6.17 -3.02 -20.27
C GLU A 215 6.95 -4.26 -20.69
N LEU A 216 6.33 -5.43 -20.53
CA LEU A 216 6.76 -6.70 -21.07
C LEU A 216 5.56 -7.38 -21.74
N ASN A 217 5.72 -7.72 -23.02
CA ASN A 217 4.69 -8.40 -23.82
C ASN A 217 5.17 -9.82 -24.13
N GLY A 218 4.66 -10.78 -23.36
CA GLY A 218 4.99 -12.19 -23.47
C GLY A 218 6.35 -12.54 -22.88
N ILE A 219 6.40 -13.68 -22.20
CA ILE A 219 7.63 -14.31 -21.71
C ILE A 219 7.91 -15.51 -22.61
N GLN A 220 8.93 -15.38 -23.45
CA GLN A 220 9.42 -16.46 -24.29
C GLN A 220 10.51 -17.21 -23.54
N LEU A 221 10.19 -18.40 -23.03
CA LEU A 221 11.10 -19.20 -22.22
C LEU A 221 12.43 -19.43 -22.92
N ALA A 222 12.42 -19.78 -24.20
CA ALA A 222 13.63 -20.01 -25.01
C ALA A 222 14.54 -18.78 -25.14
N LYS A 223 14.05 -17.56 -24.87
CA LYS A 223 14.84 -16.31 -24.93
C LYS A 223 15.43 -15.90 -23.58
N LEU A 224 15.04 -16.56 -22.49
CA LEU A 224 15.62 -16.28 -21.18
C LEU A 224 17.00 -16.93 -21.06
N PRO A 225 17.90 -16.43 -20.20
CA PRO A 225 19.13 -17.13 -19.86
C PRO A 225 18.82 -18.54 -19.32
N SER A 226 19.66 -19.54 -19.64
CA SER A 226 19.39 -20.95 -19.30
C SER A 226 19.10 -21.19 -17.82
N ASN A 227 19.86 -20.55 -16.92
CA ASN A 227 19.63 -20.60 -15.49
C ASN A 227 18.26 -20.04 -15.07
N VAL A 228 17.75 -19.02 -15.77
CA VAL A 228 16.42 -18.46 -15.52
C VAL A 228 15.34 -19.38 -16.11
N GLN A 229 15.59 -19.98 -17.27
CA GLN A 229 14.65 -20.94 -17.88
C GLN A 229 14.31 -22.08 -16.94
N GLU A 230 15.32 -22.72 -16.35
CA GLU A 230 15.13 -23.85 -15.43
C GLU A 230 14.33 -23.45 -14.19
N VAL A 231 14.62 -22.28 -13.63
CA VAL A 231 13.93 -21.76 -12.44
C VAL A 231 12.47 -21.41 -12.76
N VAL A 232 12.22 -20.83 -13.94
CA VAL A 232 10.86 -20.58 -14.45
C VAL A 232 10.12 -21.88 -14.70
N GLN A 233 10.71 -22.85 -15.38
CA GLN A 233 10.08 -24.16 -15.59
C GLN A 233 9.69 -24.81 -14.26
N ARG A 234 10.63 -24.87 -13.32
CA ARG A 234 10.39 -25.49 -12.01
C ARG A 234 9.28 -24.81 -11.22
N ALA A 235 9.17 -23.49 -11.28
CA ALA A 235 8.13 -22.77 -10.55
C ALA A 235 6.71 -23.06 -11.06
N PHE A 236 6.56 -23.46 -12.32
CA PHE A 236 5.27 -23.76 -12.94
C PHE A 236 4.94 -25.26 -12.99
N THR A 237 5.92 -26.13 -12.78
CA THR A 237 5.70 -27.57 -12.63
C THR A 237 5.32 -27.91 -11.17
N ARG A 238 4.39 -28.85 -10.96
CA ARG A 238 4.04 -29.37 -9.63
C ARG A 238 5.09 -30.36 -9.15
#